data_AF-A0A381Z1B9-F1
#
_entry.id   AF-A0A381Z1B9-F1
#
_cell.length_a   1.000
_cell.length_b   1.000
_cell.length_c   1.000
_cell.angle_alpha   90.00
_cell.angle_beta   90.00
_cell.angle_gamma   90.00
#
_symmetry.space_group_name_H-M   'P 1'
#
loop_
_entity.id
_entity.type
_entity.pdbx_description
1 polymer ?
#
loop_
_entity_poly.entity_id
_entity_poly.type
_entity_poly.pdbx_seq_one_letter_code
_entity_poly.pdbx_strand_id
1 'polypeptide(L)' 'MGFLGNIVRNFFIYMVKLYRATISPLLGSNCRFHPTCSQYCIDA' A
#
# COMPACT_ATOMS: atom_id res chain seq x y z
N MET A 1 -23.94 6.81 7.36
CA MET A 1 -22.71 6.71 8.16
C MET A 1 -21.54 6.25 7.28
N GLY A 2 -20.96 7.12 6.45
CA GLY A 2 -20.07 6.65 5.34
C GLY A 2 -18.71 7.34 5.21
N PHE A 3 -18.42 8.37 5.99
CA PHE A 3 -17.23 9.20 5.74
C PHE A 3 -16.01 8.80 6.60
N LEU A 4 -16.23 8.46 7.87
CA LEU A 4 -15.15 8.12 8.80
C LEU A 4 -14.35 6.87 8.35
N GLY A 5 -15.04 5.84 7.84
CA GLY A 5 -14.40 4.61 7.38
C GLY A 5 -13.51 4.80 6.14
N ASN A 6 -13.82 5.78 5.28
CA ASN A 6 -13.01 6.09 4.10
C ASN A 6 -11.73 6.84 4.47
N ILE A 7 -11.77 7.71 5.48
CA ILE A 7 -10.59 8.43 5.98
C ILE A 7 -9.57 7.45 6.57
N VAL A 8 -10.03 6.52 7.41
CA VAL A 8 -9.13 5.52 8.04
C VAL A 8 -8.52 4.62 6.98
N ARG A 9 -9.31 4.10 6.02
CA ARG A 9 -8.78 3.32 4.89
C ARG A 9 -7.74 4.10 4.10
N ASN A 10 -8.04 5.33 3.71
CA ASN A 10 -7.13 6.14 2.90
C ASN A 10 -5.84 6.49 3.65
N PHE A 11 -5.91 6.70 4.98
CA PHE A 11 -4.74 6.94 5.82
C PHE A 11 -3.78 5.74 5.83
N PHE A 12 -4.30 4.53 6.04
CA PHE A 12 -3.48 3.31 6.00
C PHE A 12 -2.90 3.04 4.61
N ILE A 13 -3.70 3.22 3.55
CA ILE A 13 -3.22 3.09 2.16
C ILE A 13 -2.12 4.10 1.86
N TYR A 14 -2.23 5.33 2.37
CA TYR A 14 -1.21 6.37 2.19
C TYR A 14 0.11 6.00 2.87
N MET A 15 0.08 5.46 4.10
CA MET A 15 1.29 4.96 4.76
C MET A 15 1.97 3.84 3.98
N VAL A 16 1.19 2.87 3.48
CA VAL A 16 1.72 1.76 2.66
C VAL A 16 2.31 2.28 1.35
N LYS A 17 1.66 3.26 0.70
CA LYS A 17 2.16 3.90 -0.52
C LYS A 17 3.45 4.68 -0.28
N LEU A 18 3.55 5.42 0.83
CA LEU A 18 4.76 6.16 1.19
C LEU A 18 5.93 5.20 1.44
N TYR A 19 5.68 4.13 2.19
CA TYR A 19 6.65 3.07 2.44
C TYR A 19 7.09 2.41 1.13
N ARG A 20 6.15 2.12 0.22
CA ARG A 20 6.48 1.61 -1.12
C ARG A 20 7.28 2.63 -1.93
N ALA A 21 6.96 3.91 -1.91
CA ALA A 21 7.67 4.93 -2.69
C ALA A 21 9.12 5.14 -2.21
N THR A 22 9.40 4.96 -0.91
CA THR A 22 10.75 5.09 -0.35
C THR A 22 11.55 3.79 -0.40
N ILE A 23 10.92 2.64 -0.14
CA ILE A 23 11.58 1.33 -0.07
C ILE A 23 11.64 0.65 -1.44
N SER A 24 10.63 0.79 -2.29
CA SER A 24 10.62 0.18 -3.65
C SER A 24 11.80 0.59 -4.53
N PRO A 25 12.29 1.85 -4.55
CA PRO A 25 13.51 2.16 -5.29
C PRO A 25 14.77 1.59 -4.64
N LEU A 26 14.78 1.40 -3.32
CA LEU A 26 15.93 0.84 -2.58
C LEU A 26 16.05 -0.69 -2.72
N LEU A 27 14.93 -1.41 -2.80
CA LEU A 27 14.91 -2.88 -2.81
C LEU A 27 14.98 -3.49 -4.23
N GLY A 28 14.89 -2.63 -5.26
CA GLY A 28 14.75 -3.05 -6.65
C GLY A 28 13.43 -3.79 -6.91
N SER A 29 13.14 -4.08 -8.18
CA SER A 29 11.95 -4.81 -8.63
C SER A 29 12.01 -6.31 -8.30
N ASN A 30 12.29 -6.67 -7.05
CA ASN A 30 12.38 -8.07 -6.57
C ASN A 30 11.06 -8.56 -5.95
N CYS A 31 9.91 -8.08 -6.43
CA CYS A 31 8.63 -8.62 -5.98
C CYS A 31 8.39 -9.98 -6.62
N ARG A 32 8.61 -11.05 -5.83
CA ARG A 32 8.39 -12.43 -6.26
C ARG A 32 6.92 -12.74 -6.60
N PHE A 33 5.99 -11.94 -6.07
CA PHE A 33 4.56 -12.04 -6.33
C PHE A 33 4.07 -10.78 -7.05
N HIS A 34 3.40 -10.99 -8.19
CA HIS A 34 2.66 -9.98 -8.93
C HIS A 34 1.16 -10.27 -8.79
N PRO A 35 0.35 -9.35 -8.24
CA PRO A 35 0.70 -8.02 -7.72
C PRO A 35 1.44 -8.07 -6.37
N THR A 36 2.15 -6.99 -6.02
CA THR A 36 2.97 -6.91 -4.79
C THR A 36 2.17 -7.22 -3.53
N CYS A 37 2.80 -7.73 -2.45
CA CYS A 37 2.14 -7.94 -1.15
C CYS A 37 1.42 -6.66 -0.64
N SER A 38 2.01 -5.49 -0.86
CA SER A 38 1.39 -4.19 -0.58
C SER A 38 0.12 -3.89 -1.41
N GLN A 39 -0.02 -4.47 -2.60
CA GLN A 39 -1.24 -4.36 -3.40
C GLN A 39 -2.34 -5.29 -2.89
N TYR A 40 -2.01 -6.54 -2.54
CA TYR A 40 -2.95 -7.44 -1.87
C TYR A 40 -3.49 -6.84 -0.57
N CYS A 41 -2.64 -6.17 0.19
CA CYS A 41 -3.05 -5.51 1.44
C CYS A 41 -3.93 -4.25 1.23
N ILE A 42 -3.99 -3.70 0.01
CA ILE A 42 -4.85 -2.57 -0.36
C ILE A 42 -6.16 -3.05 -1.01
N ASP A 43 -6.12 -4.19 -1.69
CA ASP A 43 -7.25 -4.82 -2.39
C ASP A 43 -8.19 -5.60 -1.45
N ALA A 44 -7.62 -6.20 -0.40
CA ALA A 44 -8.36 -6.86 0.69
C ALA A 44 -9.00 -5.84 1.66
#